data_AF-A0A3A8IY15-F1
#
_entry.id   AF-A0A3A8IY15-F1
#
_cell.length_a   1.000
_cell.length_b   1.000
_cell.length_c   1.000
_cell.angle_alpha   90.00
_cell.angle_beta   90.00
_cell.angle_gamma   90.00
#
_symmetry.space_group_name_H-M   'P 1'
#
loop_
_entity.id
_entity.type
_entity.pdbx_description
1 polymer ?
#
loop_
_entity_poly.entity_id
_entity_poly.type
_entity_poly.pdbx_seq_one_letter_code
_entity_poly.pdbx_strand_id
1 'polypeptide(L)'
;VINIITRRIGDEWNGSATHSYTRPGDGKRGDTQQIGATFSGPLGERFGLRIGANSMRRDSDQSNHGVYGNAYAGEKDRTVDALLQWKLSDAQELSLEAGHGVQQAFIDASLEKQDEGAWGASELKRSSLALNHDGTWSFGTSRLSAYWT
;
A
#
# COMPACT_ATOMS: atom_id res chain seq x y z
N VAL A 1 -6.78 4.84 -16.89
CA VAL A 1 -6.51 3.59 -16.15
C VAL A 1 -5.12 3.71 -15.56
N ILE A 2 -4.98 3.52 -14.24
CA ILE A 2 -3.69 3.43 -13.56
C ILE A 2 -3.51 1.97 -13.22
N ASN A 3 -2.43 1.35 -13.72
CA ASN A 3 -2.10 -0.03 -13.41
C ASN A 3 -0.76 -0.06 -12.68
N ILE A 4 -0.76 -0.57 -11.45
CA ILE A 4 0.44 -0.71 -10.65
C ILE A 4 0.89 -2.16 -10.81
N ILE A 5 2.00 -2.37 -11.52
CA ILE A 5 2.57 -3.70 -11.73
C ILE A 5 3.56 -3.96 -10.59
N THR A 6 3.24 -4.92 -9.72
CA THR A 6 4.14 -5.37 -8.65
C THR A 6 5.19 -6.33 -9.17
N ARG A 7 6.30 -6.49 -8.45
CA ARG A 7 7.42 -7.35 -8.90
C ARG A 7 6.96 -8.81 -9.00
N ARG A 8 7.40 -9.49 -10.08
CA ARG A 8 7.20 -10.94 -10.25
C ARG A 8 7.92 -11.72 -9.15
N ILE A 9 7.40 -12.90 -8.83
CA ILE A 9 8.00 -13.80 -7.84
C ILE A 9 9.17 -14.51 -8.52
N GLY A 10 10.38 -14.34 -7.99
CA GLY A 10 11.59 -14.99 -8.49
C GLY A 10 11.73 -16.42 -7.94
N ASP A 11 12.69 -17.16 -8.50
CA ASP A 11 13.00 -18.54 -8.12
C ASP A 11 13.80 -18.65 -6.80
N GLU A 12 14.11 -17.51 -6.17
CA GLU A 12 14.78 -17.43 -4.88
C GLU A 12 14.05 -16.45 -3.95
N TRP A 13 14.22 -16.64 -2.65
CA TRP A 13 13.74 -15.69 -1.66
C TRP A 13 14.54 -14.39 -1.73
N ASN A 14 13.81 -13.30 -1.96
CA ASN A 14 14.34 -11.96 -2.04
C ASN A 14 13.53 -11.03 -1.14
N GLY A 15 14.24 -10.11 -0.50
CA GLY A 15 13.65 -9.10 0.36
C GLY A 15 14.17 -7.72 0.01
N SER A 16 13.34 -6.71 0.22
CA SER A 16 13.78 -5.32 0.19
C SER A 16 13.06 -4.53 1.27
N ALA A 17 13.77 -3.58 1.86
CA ALA A 17 13.19 -2.60 2.77
C ALA A 17 13.63 -1.20 2.33
N THR A 18 12.73 -0.25 2.44
CA THR A 18 12.98 1.15 2.12
C THR A 18 12.55 2.01 3.30
N HIS A 19 13.35 3.02 3.59
CA HIS A 19 13.01 4.06 4.54
C HIS A 19 13.27 5.41 3.86
N SER A 20 12.27 6.28 3.88
CA SER A 20 12.38 7.64 3.39
C SER A 20 11.92 8.62 4.46
N TYR A 21 12.57 9.76 4.48
CA TYR A 21 12.25 10.87 5.36
C TYR A 21 12.33 12.17 4.57
N THR A 22 11.31 13.00 4.69
CA THR A 22 11.18 14.28 4.02
C THR A 22 10.92 15.36 5.07
N ARG A 23 11.82 16.33 5.14
CA ARG A 23 11.70 17.50 6.00
C ARG A 23 11.49 18.77 5.17
N PRO A 24 10.34 19.44 5.28
CA PRO A 24 10.11 20.71 4.61
C PRO A 24 11.05 21.81 5.11
N GLY A 25 11.50 22.69 4.20
CA GLY A 25 12.46 23.75 4.54
C GLY A 25 11.89 24.90 5.37
N ASP A 26 10.56 25.09 5.37
CA ASP A 26 9.90 26.20 6.08
C ASP A 26 9.63 25.92 7.56
N GLY A 27 9.82 24.67 8.03
CA GLY A 27 9.58 24.22 9.41
C GLY A 27 8.13 24.31 9.89
N LYS A 28 7.22 24.80 9.04
CA LYS A 28 5.79 24.95 9.32
C LYS A 28 4.99 23.78 8.79
N ARG A 29 5.52 23.08 7.78
CA ARG A 29 4.91 21.87 7.24
C ARG A 29 5.40 20.64 7.99
N GLY A 30 4.49 19.68 8.17
CA GLY A 30 4.80 18.43 8.85
C GLY A 30 5.80 17.58 8.06
N ASP A 31 6.68 16.90 8.80
CA ASP A 31 7.63 15.95 8.25
C ASP A 31 6.90 14.68 7.77
N THR A 32 7.46 14.02 6.74
CA THR A 32 6.96 12.73 6.27
C THR A 32 8.00 11.66 6.50
N GLN A 33 7.58 10.54 7.07
CA GLN A 33 8.36 9.31 7.16
C GLN A 33 7.59 8.17 6.52
N GLN A 34 8.26 7.39 5.67
CA GLN A 34 7.69 6.19 5.07
C GLN A 34 8.66 5.02 5.21
N ILE A 35 8.11 3.86 5.58
CA ILE A 35 8.82 2.59 5.66
C ILE A 35 8.05 1.59 4.83
N GLY A 36 8.73 0.96 3.87
CA GLY A 36 8.21 -0.14 3.07
C GLY A 36 9.06 -1.38 3.23
N ALA A 37 8.43 -2.55 3.21
CA ALA A 37 9.12 -3.82 3.10
C ALA A 37 8.39 -4.72 2.11
N THR A 38 9.14 -5.54 1.39
CA THR A 38 8.59 -6.57 0.51
C THR A 38 9.45 -7.80 0.62
N PHE A 39 8.81 -8.96 0.73
CA PHE A 39 9.44 -10.26 0.74
C PHE A 39 8.75 -11.15 -0.28
N SER A 40 9.52 -11.82 -1.13
CA SER A 40 8.96 -12.67 -2.17
C SER A 40 9.88 -13.84 -2.50
N GLY A 41 9.30 -14.99 -2.83
CA GLY A 41 10.07 -16.15 -3.25
C GLY A 41 9.18 -17.38 -3.46
N PRO A 42 9.80 -18.53 -3.81
CA PRO A 42 9.07 -19.76 -4.03
C PRO A 42 8.67 -20.42 -2.71
N LEU A 43 7.43 -20.92 -2.65
CA LEU A 43 6.94 -21.83 -1.60
C LEU A 43 7.09 -23.31 -1.98
N GLY A 44 7.46 -23.57 -3.25
CA GLY A 44 7.68 -24.89 -3.83
C GLY A 44 7.90 -24.75 -5.34
N GLU A 45 7.88 -25.86 -6.07
CA GLU A 45 8.14 -25.86 -7.52
C GLU A 45 7.08 -25.08 -8.33
N ARG A 46 5.84 -25.02 -7.83
CA ARG A 46 4.69 -24.43 -8.53
C ARG A 46 4.04 -23.26 -7.82
N PHE A 47 4.51 -22.93 -6.62
CA PHE A 47 3.90 -21.89 -5.79
C PHE A 47 4.91 -20.78 -5.51
N GLY A 48 4.46 -19.55 -5.69
CA GLY A 48 5.21 -18.36 -5.33
C GLY A 48 4.42 -17.50 -4.36
N LEU A 49 5.08 -16.89 -3.39
CA LEU A 49 4.47 -15.92 -2.48
C LEU A 49 5.19 -14.58 -2.54
N ARG A 50 4.42 -13.50 -2.52
CA ARG A 50 4.90 -12.14 -2.26
C ARG A 50 4.07 -11.52 -1.15
N ILE A 51 4.72 -10.91 -0.17
CA ILE A 51 4.09 -10.13 0.88
C ILE A 51 4.74 -8.74 0.86
N GLY A 52 3.90 -7.71 0.85
CA GLY A 52 4.28 -6.31 0.97
C GLY A 52 3.66 -5.68 2.21
N ALA A 53 4.40 -4.77 2.84
CA ALA A 53 3.87 -3.91 3.89
C ALA A 53 4.44 -2.50 3.71
N ASN A 54 3.60 -1.49 3.97
CA ASN A 54 4.00 -0.09 3.93
C ASN A 54 3.35 0.64 5.10
N SER A 55 4.11 1.52 5.75
CA SER A 55 3.61 2.49 6.69
C SER A 55 4.15 3.86 6.31
N MET A 56 3.25 4.80 6.08
CA MET A 56 3.53 6.20 5.90
C MET A 56 2.93 6.99 7.06
N ARG A 57 3.69 7.94 7.58
CA ARG A 57 3.22 8.95 8.51
C ARG A 57 3.70 10.31 8.05
N ARG A 58 2.78 11.25 7.94
CA ARG A 58 3.05 12.67 7.76
C ARG A 58 2.50 13.41 8.96
N ASP A 59 3.32 14.21 9.62
CA ASP A 59 2.86 15.02 10.73
C ASP A 59 1.97 16.18 10.24
N SER A 60 1.20 16.76 11.14
CA SER A 60 0.34 17.92 10.83
C SER A 60 1.19 19.15 10.56
N ASP A 61 0.68 20.04 9.73
CA ASP A 61 1.26 21.38 9.62
C ASP A 61 1.03 22.15 10.93
N GLN A 62 1.97 23.02 11.30
CA GLN A 62 1.76 23.90 12.44
C GLN A 62 0.63 24.89 12.11
N SER A 63 -0.37 24.94 12.99
CA SER A 63 -1.41 25.97 12.88
C SER A 63 -0.81 27.35 13.02
N ASN A 64 -1.21 28.25 12.12
CA ASN A 64 -0.87 29.67 12.21
C ASN A 64 -1.99 30.44 12.95
N HIS A 65 -2.41 29.93 14.11
CA HIS A 65 -3.49 30.48 14.95
C HIS A 65 -4.80 30.68 14.20
N GLY A 66 -5.20 29.71 13.36
CA GLY A 66 -6.44 29.79 12.59
C GLY A 66 -6.47 30.85 11.46
N VAL A 67 -5.35 31.52 11.17
CA VAL A 67 -5.27 32.52 10.09
C VAL A 67 -4.70 31.87 8.82
N TYR A 68 -5.61 31.50 7.91
CA TYR A 68 -5.46 30.90 6.57
C TYR A 68 -5.66 29.38 6.45
N GLY A 69 -6.72 29.00 5.73
CA GLY A 69 -7.22 27.64 5.48
C GLY A 69 -6.36 26.74 4.59
N ASN A 70 -5.08 26.54 4.95
CA ASN A 70 -4.15 25.67 4.25
C ASN A 70 -3.32 24.75 5.17
N ALA A 71 -3.67 24.62 6.46
CA ALA A 71 -2.99 23.69 7.35
C ALA A 71 -3.46 22.26 7.05
N TYR A 72 -2.57 21.40 6.55
CA TYR A 72 -2.90 19.99 6.32
C TYR A 72 -2.86 19.23 7.64
N ALA A 73 -3.90 18.44 7.89
CA ALA A 73 -3.89 17.45 8.95
C ALA A 73 -2.71 16.47 8.76
N GLY A 74 -2.29 15.88 9.88
CA GLY A 74 -1.39 14.74 9.85
C GLY A 74 -2.10 13.56 9.21
N GLU A 75 -1.35 12.70 8.55
CA GLU A 75 -1.86 11.52 7.88
C GLU A 75 -1.05 10.30 8.28
N LYS A 76 -1.73 9.19 8.46
CA LYS A 76 -1.12 7.90 8.64
C LYS A 76 -1.80 6.90 7.72
N ASP A 77 -1.02 6.28 6.86
CA ASP A 77 -1.48 5.21 5.97
C ASP A 77 -0.66 3.95 6.24
N ARG A 78 -1.36 2.83 6.35
CA ARG A 78 -0.76 1.52 6.57
C ARG A 78 -1.40 0.55 5.61
N THR A 79 -0.59 -0.15 4.85
CA THR A 79 -1.06 -1.17 3.91
C THR A 79 -0.28 -2.45 4.07
N VAL A 80 -0.97 -3.56 3.84
CA VAL A 80 -0.40 -4.90 3.70
C VAL A 80 -1.03 -5.56 2.49
N ASP A 81 -0.22 -6.19 1.67
CA ASP A 81 -0.67 -6.93 0.50
C ASP A 81 0.04 -8.29 0.43
N ALA A 82 -0.68 -9.30 -0.04
CA ALA A 82 -0.16 -10.62 -0.28
C ALA A 82 -0.63 -11.12 -1.64
N LEU A 83 0.29 -11.74 -2.37
CA LEU A 83 0.04 -12.37 -3.66
C LEU A 83 0.56 -13.80 -3.60
N LEU A 84 -0.34 -14.75 -3.81
CA LEU A 84 -0.02 -16.15 -4.04
C LEU A 84 -0.14 -16.43 -5.53
N GLN A 85 0.94 -16.90 -6.15
CA GLN A 85 0.92 -17.43 -7.51
C GLN A 85 0.98 -18.95 -7.47
N TRP A 86 0.20 -19.57 -8.33
CA TRP A 86 0.14 -21.01 -8.52
C TRP A 86 0.22 -21.35 -10.01
N LYS A 87 1.31 -21.97 -10.42
CA LYS A 87 1.46 -22.59 -11.74
C LYS A 87 0.70 -23.91 -11.76
N LEU A 88 -0.50 -23.90 -12.36
CA LEU A 88 -1.30 -25.10 -12.58
C LEU A 88 -0.59 -26.03 -13.57
N SER A 89 0.00 -25.45 -14.62
CA SER A 89 0.87 -26.10 -15.61
C SER A 89 1.80 -25.08 -16.27
N ASP A 90 2.69 -25.50 -17.16
CA ASP A 90 3.53 -24.58 -17.95
C ASP A 90 2.72 -23.61 -18.83
N ALA A 91 1.45 -23.95 -19.07
CA ALA A 91 0.52 -23.19 -19.89
C ALA A 91 -0.53 -22.42 -19.08
N GLN A 92 -0.64 -22.63 -17.76
CA GLN A 92 -1.73 -22.10 -16.95
C GLN A 92 -1.23 -21.61 -15.59
N GLU A 93 -1.61 -20.39 -15.23
CA GLU A 93 -1.27 -19.76 -13.96
C GLU A 93 -2.53 -19.20 -13.29
N LEU A 94 -2.62 -19.41 -11.99
CA LEU A 94 -3.62 -18.82 -11.12
C LEU A 94 -2.91 -17.87 -10.14
N SER A 95 -3.49 -16.70 -9.88
CA SER A 95 -3.01 -15.80 -8.84
C SER A 95 -4.14 -15.36 -7.94
N LEU A 96 -3.87 -15.37 -6.64
CA LEU A 96 -4.75 -14.86 -5.61
C LEU A 96 -4.04 -13.69 -4.92
N GLU A 97 -4.66 -12.52 -4.96
CA GLU A 97 -4.16 -11.31 -4.32
C GLU A 97 -5.14 -10.86 -3.23
N ALA A 98 -4.62 -10.53 -2.06
CA ALA A 98 -5.39 -9.95 -0.97
C ALA A 98 -4.65 -8.73 -0.43
N GLY A 99 -5.38 -7.65 -0.17
CA GLY A 99 -4.82 -6.42 0.36
C GLY A 99 -5.70 -5.83 1.43
N HIS A 100 -5.08 -5.23 2.45
CA HIS A 100 -5.78 -4.46 3.47
C HIS A 100 -5.01 -3.18 3.77
N GLY A 101 -5.73 -2.08 3.97
CA GLY A 101 -5.13 -0.81 4.34
C GLY A 101 -6.03 0.01 5.25
N VAL A 102 -5.39 0.80 6.11
CA VAL A 102 -6.06 1.74 7.01
C VAL A 102 -5.38 3.08 6.90
N GLN A 103 -6.17 4.09 6.58
CA GLN A 103 -5.74 5.48 6.51
C GLN A 103 -6.51 6.30 7.54
N GLN A 104 -5.79 7.14 8.28
CA GLN A 104 -6.35 7.99 9.33
C GLN A 104 -5.69 9.37 9.27
N ALA A 105 -6.51 10.41 9.34
CA ALA A 105 -6.07 11.77 9.59
C ALA A 105 -6.02 12.03 11.10
N PHE A 106 -5.04 12.80 11.54
CA PHE A 106 -4.89 13.21 12.93
C PHE A 106 -4.37 14.65 13.01
N ILE A 107 -4.51 15.28 14.17
CA ILE A 107 -3.84 16.53 14.48
C ILE A 107 -2.90 16.30 15.67
N ASP A 108 -1.77 17.00 15.72
CA ASP A 108 -0.86 16.89 16.85
C ASP A 108 -1.53 17.37 18.15
N ALA A 109 -1.28 16.70 19.28
CA ALA A 109 -1.86 17.03 20.59
C ALA A 109 -1.49 18.46 21.06
N SER A 110 -0.39 19.03 20.56
CA SER A 110 -0.03 20.43 20.79
C SER A 110 -0.98 21.41 20.10
N LEU A 111 -1.63 21.01 19.02
CA LEU A 111 -2.60 21.76 18.23
C LEU A 111 -4.06 21.51 18.67
N GLU A 112 -4.38 20.33 19.24
CA GLU A 112 -5.70 20.04 19.82
C GLU A 112 -6.10 21.04 20.91
N LYS A 113 -5.12 21.61 21.63
CA LYS A 113 -5.33 22.65 22.65
C LYS A 113 -5.82 23.99 22.09
N GLN A 114 -5.79 24.17 20.77
CA GLN A 114 -6.27 25.37 20.07
C GLN A 114 -7.68 25.18 19.47
N ASP A 115 -8.41 24.13 19.86
CA ASP A 115 -9.77 23.81 19.39
C ASP A 115 -9.82 23.50 17.87
N GLU A 116 -8.69 23.05 17.32
CA GLU A 116 -8.57 22.65 15.91
C GLU A 116 -8.77 21.14 15.76
N GLY A 117 -9.70 20.74 14.88
CA GLY A 117 -9.95 19.35 14.52
C GLY A 117 -9.16 18.90 13.30
N ALA A 118 -8.80 17.60 13.24
CA ALA A 118 -8.17 17.02 12.07
C ALA A 118 -9.14 16.99 10.88
N TRP A 119 -8.83 17.71 9.80
CA TRP A 119 -9.57 17.64 8.55
C TRP A 119 -9.07 16.47 7.70
N GLY A 120 -9.87 15.41 7.56
CA GLY A 120 -9.54 14.21 6.79
C GLY A 120 -10.35 12.98 7.20
N ALA A 121 -10.00 11.80 6.68
CA ALA A 121 -10.67 10.56 7.05
C ALA A 121 -10.40 10.22 8.52
N SER A 122 -11.44 10.16 9.36
CA SER A 122 -11.30 9.69 10.75
C SER A 122 -10.73 8.27 10.79
N GLU A 123 -11.25 7.40 9.93
CA GLU A 123 -10.69 6.09 9.63
C GLU A 123 -11.24 5.60 8.30
N LEU A 124 -10.37 5.31 7.34
CA LEU A 124 -10.71 4.70 6.07
C LEU A 124 -10.06 3.33 5.99
N LYS A 125 -10.87 2.28 6.05
CA LYS A 125 -10.44 0.89 5.83
C LYS A 125 -10.69 0.50 4.37
N ARG A 126 -9.68 -0.06 3.73
CA ARG A 126 -9.75 -0.60 2.37
C ARG A 126 -9.36 -2.06 2.43
N SER A 127 -10.18 -2.94 1.86
CA SER A 127 -9.84 -4.35 1.71
C SER A 127 -10.07 -4.74 0.26
N SER A 128 -9.24 -5.63 -0.26
CA SER A 128 -9.38 -6.09 -1.64
C SER A 128 -9.01 -7.57 -1.72
N LEU A 129 -9.68 -8.26 -2.63
CA LEU A 129 -9.41 -9.65 -2.98
C LEU A 129 -9.52 -9.78 -4.50
N ALA A 130 -8.54 -10.38 -5.14
CA ALA A 130 -8.56 -10.64 -6.58
C ALA A 130 -8.10 -12.05 -6.89
N LEU A 131 -8.78 -12.70 -7.83
CA LEU A 131 -8.42 -13.99 -8.38
C LEU A 131 -8.25 -13.82 -9.89
N ASN A 132 -7.07 -14.16 -10.41
CA ASN A 132 -6.79 -14.12 -11.84
C ASN A 132 -6.34 -15.48 -12.34
N HIS A 133 -6.82 -15.86 -13.52
CA HIS A 133 -6.39 -17.06 -14.24
C HIS A 133 -5.94 -16.66 -15.65
N ASP A 134 -4.72 -17.04 -15.99
CA ASP A 134 -4.12 -16.90 -17.32
C ASP A 134 -3.84 -18.29 -17.91
N GLY A 135 -4.32 -18.55 -19.13
CA GLY A 135 -4.13 -19.81 -19.83
C GLY A 135 -3.68 -19.61 -21.27
N THR A 136 -2.70 -20.40 -21.71
CA THR A 136 -2.23 -20.47 -23.10
C THR A 136 -2.53 -21.85 -23.67
N TRP A 137 -3.36 -21.89 -24.70
CA TRP A 137 -3.84 -23.12 -25.36
C TRP A 137 -3.29 -23.17 -26.79
N SER A 138 -3.29 -24.36 -27.38
CA SER A 138 -2.89 -24.53 -28.79
C SER A 138 -3.74 -23.71 -29.77
N PHE A 139 -4.98 -23.38 -29.37
CA PHE A 139 -5.95 -22.64 -30.18
C PHE A 139 -6.16 -21.19 -29.75
N GLY A 140 -5.47 -20.70 -28.70
CA GLY A 140 -5.61 -19.31 -28.24
C GLY A 140 -5.24 -19.08 -26.78
N THR A 141 -5.52 -17.89 -26.25
CA THR A 141 -5.24 -17.51 -24.86
C THR A 141 -6.53 -17.19 -24.11
N SER A 142 -6.60 -17.54 -22.83
CA SER A 142 -7.69 -17.14 -21.93
C SER A 142 -7.15 -16.28 -20.77
N ARG A 143 -7.91 -15.24 -20.41
CA ARG A 143 -7.68 -14.44 -19.21
C ARG A 143 -9.01 -14.23 -18.50
N LEU A 144 -9.05 -14.61 -17.23
CA LEU A 144 -10.19 -14.41 -16.34
C LEU A 144 -9.70 -13.64 -15.12
N SER A 145 -10.44 -12.61 -14.73
CA SER A 145 -10.18 -11.83 -13.53
C SER A 145 -11.47 -11.61 -12.77
N ALA A 146 -11.45 -11.93 -11.48
CA ALA A 146 -12.52 -11.62 -10.54
C ALA A 146 -11.92 -10.80 -9.40
N TYR A 147 -12.60 -9.75 -8.97
CA TYR A 147 -12.14 -8.88 -7.89
C TYR A 147 -13.29 -8.44 -6.99
N TRP A 148 -12.94 -8.16 -5.74
CA TRP A 148 -13.79 -7.61 -4.71
C TRP A 148 -13.03 -6.51 -3.97
N THR A 149 -13.71 -5.42 -3.64
CA THR A 149 -13.16 -4.27 -2.93
C THR A 149 -14.20 -3.64 -2.03
#